data_AF-A0A6A5VH63-F1
#
_entry.id   AF-A0A6A5VH63-F1
#
_cell.length_a   1.000
_cell.length_b   1.000
_cell.length_c   1.000
_cell.angle_alpha   90.00
_cell.angle_beta   90.00
_cell.angle_gamma   90.00
#
_symmetry.space_group_name_H-M   'P 1'
#
loop_
_entity.id
_entity.type
_entity.pdbx_description
1 polymer ?
#
loop_
_entity_poly.entity_id
_entity_poly.type
_entity_poly.pdbx_seq_one_letter_code
_entity_poly.pdbx_strand_id
1 'polypeptide(L)'
;MVQFQKLLTLSLAPTILFAILSFISMVLTTHYWILTDYFVGRWLKRRSNFPEKNRFPWDDVIVDFTEPSTNATITSACMCLGAAVWCIVAYFKLRPSEMDLDYHSPLRRFWVGSAIGMAFTGLCSALGSIITHYTDKGPDEFGCTITTGKTASGGIPFSNYICSREIATCSFMGPLYDKVGSIPNISRWAVRIACNEATAVKWLQIVLILNAVAVIAVFGAQAGVRRKTRSPSAKGF
;
A
#
# COMPACT_ATOMS: atom_id res chain seq x y z
N MET A 1 23.98 15.40 -27.87
CA MET A 1 24.28 15.28 -26.41
C MET A 1 23.25 15.99 -25.52
N VAL A 2 22.84 17.23 -25.80
CA VAL A 2 21.96 18.05 -24.92
C VAL A 2 20.58 17.44 -24.61
N GLN A 3 19.96 16.65 -25.50
CA GLN A 3 18.63 16.07 -25.26
C GLN A 3 18.63 14.92 -24.23
N PHE A 4 19.71 14.14 -24.11
CA PHE A 4 19.76 13.00 -23.18
C PHE A 4 19.83 13.43 -21.74
N GLN A 5 20.68 14.43 -21.47
CA GLN A 5 20.89 14.94 -20.14
C GLN A 5 19.63 15.63 -19.61
N LYS A 6 18.88 16.31 -20.49
CA LYS A 6 17.56 16.86 -20.16
C LYS A 6 16.55 15.77 -19.79
N LEU A 7 16.46 14.69 -20.58
CA LEU A 7 15.59 13.55 -20.29
C LEU A 7 15.96 12.81 -19.00
N LEU A 8 17.26 12.63 -18.75
CA LEU A 8 17.76 12.03 -17.51
C LEU A 8 17.46 12.93 -16.31
N THR A 9 17.67 14.25 -16.44
CA THR A 9 17.32 15.20 -15.37
C THR A 9 15.80 15.23 -15.12
N LEU A 10 15.00 15.08 -16.16
CA LEU A 10 13.54 14.96 -16.06
C LEU A 10 13.12 13.69 -15.30
N SER A 11 13.87 12.58 -15.40
CA SER A 11 13.56 11.35 -14.67
C SER A 11 13.76 11.46 -13.16
N LEU A 12 14.56 12.44 -12.70
CA LEU A 12 14.81 12.67 -11.29
C LEU A 12 13.55 13.12 -10.54
N ALA A 13 12.76 14.00 -11.14
CA ALA A 13 11.54 14.55 -10.52
C ALA A 13 10.50 13.47 -10.12
N PRO A 14 10.04 12.58 -11.04
CA PRO A 14 9.11 11.52 -10.66
C PRO A 14 9.76 10.51 -9.70
N THR A 15 11.08 10.28 -9.81
CA THR A 15 11.80 9.37 -8.90
C THR A 15 11.86 9.91 -7.46
N ILE A 16 12.13 11.20 -7.27
CA ILE A 16 12.13 11.83 -5.93
C ILE A 16 10.70 11.82 -5.37
N LEU A 17 9.71 12.17 -6.18
CA LEU A 17 8.32 12.11 -5.77
C LEU A 17 7.93 10.68 -5.37
N PHE A 18 8.42 9.68 -6.11
CA PHE A 18 8.15 8.27 -5.82
C PHE A 18 8.75 7.84 -4.48
N ALA A 19 9.96 8.30 -4.15
CA ALA A 19 10.59 8.07 -2.84
C ALA A 19 9.80 8.71 -1.70
N ILE A 20 9.41 9.99 -1.84
CA ILE A 20 8.66 10.72 -0.82
C ILE A 20 7.30 10.07 -0.57
N LEU A 21 6.55 9.76 -1.64
CA LEU A 21 5.23 9.13 -1.51
C LEU A 21 5.31 7.73 -0.90
N SER A 22 6.33 6.95 -1.27
CA SER A 22 6.55 5.61 -0.68
C SER A 22 6.87 5.69 0.81
N PHE A 23 7.68 6.68 1.21
CA PHE A 23 7.99 6.94 2.61
C PHE A 23 6.75 7.38 3.40
N ILE A 24 5.94 8.30 2.85
CA ILE A 24 4.67 8.72 3.45
C ILE A 24 3.73 7.51 3.60
N SER A 25 3.63 6.67 2.56
CA SER A 25 2.81 5.45 2.60
C SER A 25 3.24 4.55 3.75
N MET A 26 4.54 4.28 3.88
CA MET A 26 5.10 3.46 4.96
C MET A 26 4.77 4.04 6.34
N VAL A 27 4.98 5.34 6.55
CA VAL A 27 4.71 6.01 7.83
C VAL A 27 3.23 5.93 8.20
N LEU A 28 2.33 6.25 7.26
CA LEU A 28 0.89 6.16 7.48
C LEU A 28 0.47 4.72 7.78
N THR A 29 1.03 3.74 7.06
CA THR A 29 0.76 2.32 7.30
C THR A 29 1.16 1.87 8.69
N THR A 30 2.38 2.22 9.11
CA THR A 30 2.86 1.91 10.47
C THR A 30 2.01 2.61 11.52
N HIS A 31 1.64 3.87 11.30
CA HIS A 31 0.88 4.64 12.27
C HIS A 31 -0.53 4.08 12.47
N TYR A 32 -1.30 3.81 11.40
CA TYR A 32 -2.63 3.24 11.57
C TYR A 32 -2.58 1.82 12.14
N TRP A 33 -1.52 1.05 11.85
CA TRP A 33 -1.31 -0.28 12.44
C TRP A 33 -1.15 -0.20 13.96
N ILE A 34 -0.30 0.72 14.44
CA ILE A 34 -0.13 0.98 15.88
C ILE A 34 -1.44 1.45 16.51
N LEU A 35 -2.16 2.39 15.87
CA LEU A 35 -3.45 2.88 16.37
C LEU A 35 -4.44 1.73 16.56
N THR A 36 -4.55 0.87 15.55
CA THR A 36 -5.53 -0.23 15.56
C THR A 36 -5.18 -1.37 16.50
N ASP A 37 -3.90 -1.60 16.82
CA ASP A 37 -3.50 -2.65 17.78
C ASP A 37 -3.45 -2.18 19.23
N TYR A 38 -3.05 -0.94 19.49
CA TYR A 38 -2.82 -0.45 20.86
C TYR A 38 -3.93 0.45 21.39
N PHE A 39 -4.59 1.23 20.54
CA PHE A 39 -5.54 2.27 20.96
C PHE A 39 -7.00 1.95 20.64
N VAL A 40 -7.23 1.03 19.70
CA VAL A 40 -8.54 0.51 19.35
C VAL A 40 -8.75 -0.82 20.05
N GLY A 41 -9.62 -0.84 21.07
CA GLY A 41 -9.98 -2.08 21.73
C GLY A 41 -10.74 -3.01 20.78
N ARG A 42 -10.40 -4.30 20.85
CA ARG A 42 -11.00 -5.36 20.02
C ARG A 42 -12.35 -5.85 20.54
N TRP A 43 -12.69 -5.52 21.78
CA TRP A 43 -13.91 -5.97 22.46
C TRP A 43 -14.99 -4.89 22.42
N LEU A 44 -16.09 -5.15 21.73
CA LEU A 44 -17.20 -4.22 21.54
C LEU A 44 -18.50 -4.86 22.01
N LYS A 45 -19.40 -4.05 22.56
CA LYS A 45 -20.75 -4.50 22.91
C LYS A 45 -21.74 -4.08 21.84
N ARG A 46 -22.39 -5.05 21.20
CA ARG A 46 -23.48 -4.83 20.23
C ARG A 46 -24.78 -5.38 20.79
N ARG A 47 -25.93 -4.91 20.30
CA ARG A 47 -27.21 -5.57 20.61
C ARG A 47 -27.20 -6.98 19.99
N SER A 48 -27.51 -7.99 20.80
CA SER A 48 -27.54 -9.39 20.38
C SER A 48 -28.65 -9.65 19.36
N ASN A 49 -28.31 -10.40 18.31
CA ASN A 49 -29.28 -10.97 17.37
C ASN A 49 -29.74 -12.39 17.77
N PHE A 50 -29.17 -12.97 18.83
CA PHE A 50 -29.54 -14.29 19.30
C PHE A 50 -30.76 -14.25 20.23
N PRO A 51 -31.80 -15.07 19.97
CA PRO A 51 -33.02 -15.11 20.79
C PRO A 51 -32.74 -15.63 22.21
N GLU A 52 -31.70 -16.45 22.38
CA GLU A 52 -31.24 -16.97 23.67
C GLU A 52 -30.74 -15.88 24.63
N LYS A 53 -30.37 -14.71 24.08
CA LYS A 53 -29.90 -13.54 24.84
C LYS A 53 -31.00 -12.50 25.12
N ASN A 54 -32.29 -12.84 24.98
CA ASN A 54 -33.39 -11.91 25.27
C ASN A 54 -33.36 -11.32 26.70
N ARG A 55 -32.72 -12.02 27.66
CA ARG A 55 -32.52 -11.55 29.05
C ARG A 55 -31.29 -10.65 29.24
N PHE A 56 -30.30 -10.74 28.33
CA PHE A 56 -29.08 -9.94 28.30
C PHE A 56 -28.87 -9.43 26.87
N PRO A 57 -29.48 -8.29 26.49
CA PRO A 57 -29.58 -7.87 25.09
C PRO A 57 -28.25 -7.48 24.45
N TRP A 58 -27.12 -7.66 25.14
CA TRP A 58 -25.79 -7.29 24.69
C TRP A 58 -25.00 -8.55 24.32
N ASP A 59 -24.44 -8.54 23.11
CA ASP A 59 -23.46 -9.49 22.62
C ASP A 59 -22.06 -8.87 22.74
N ASP A 60 -21.13 -9.65 23.28
CA ASP A 60 -19.72 -9.29 23.28
C ASP A 60 -19.15 -9.72 21.93
N VAL A 61 -18.73 -8.72 21.17
CA VAL A 61 -18.20 -8.85 19.82
C VAL A 61 -16.69 -8.65 19.87
N ILE A 62 -15.96 -9.60 19.29
CA ILE A 62 -14.51 -9.47 19.09
C ILE A 62 -14.27 -9.07 17.64
N VAL A 63 -13.46 -8.04 17.43
CA VAL A 63 -12.99 -7.66 16.10
C VAL A 63 -11.57 -8.16 15.90
N ASP A 64 -11.42 -9.10 14.99
CA ASP A 64 -10.14 -9.66 14.56
C ASP A 64 -9.76 -9.05 13.20
N PHE A 65 -8.51 -8.58 13.12
CA PHE A 65 -8.01 -7.94 11.90
C PHE A 65 -7.45 -8.98 10.94
N THR A 66 -7.82 -8.89 9.67
CA THR A 66 -7.16 -9.67 8.62
C THR A 66 -5.77 -9.12 8.36
N GLU A 67 -4.79 -10.03 8.34
CA GLU A 67 -3.39 -9.71 8.06
C GLU A 67 -3.07 -9.48 6.57
N PRO A 68 -3.69 -10.17 5.59
CA PRO A 68 -3.27 -10.08 4.17
C PRO A 68 -3.22 -8.67 3.59
N SER A 69 -4.31 -7.89 3.71
CA SER A 69 -4.34 -6.50 3.23
C SER A 69 -3.29 -5.60 3.89
N THR A 70 -3.07 -5.75 5.20
CA THR A 70 -2.08 -4.97 5.95
C THR A 70 -0.66 -5.34 5.51
N ASN A 71 -0.36 -6.64 5.45
CA ASN A 71 0.96 -7.15 5.07
C ASN A 71 1.30 -6.81 3.60
N ALA A 72 0.31 -6.89 2.70
CA ALA A 72 0.48 -6.50 1.31
C ALA A 72 0.82 -5.01 1.17
N THR A 73 0.18 -4.17 1.98
CA THR A 73 0.39 -2.72 1.98
C THR A 73 1.77 -2.34 2.53
N ILE A 74 2.21 -2.96 3.64
CA ILE A 74 3.57 -2.79 4.17
C ILE A 74 4.61 -3.24 3.14
N THR A 75 4.42 -4.43 2.57
CA THR A 75 5.33 -5.00 1.57
C THR A 75 5.42 -4.10 0.35
N SER A 76 4.29 -3.59 -0.13
CA SER A 76 4.24 -2.66 -1.24
C SER A 76 4.99 -1.35 -0.93
N ALA A 77 4.76 -0.74 0.23
CA ALA A 77 5.46 0.49 0.62
C ALA A 77 6.99 0.29 0.64
N CYS A 78 7.46 -0.82 1.22
CA CYS A 78 8.88 -1.19 1.24
C CYS A 78 9.45 -1.42 -0.17
N MET A 79 8.72 -2.14 -1.04
CA MET A 79 9.14 -2.42 -2.41
C MET A 79 9.17 -1.16 -3.27
N CYS A 80 8.18 -0.27 -3.15
CA CYS A 80 8.16 1.02 -3.82
C CYS A 80 9.30 1.93 -3.35
N LEU A 81 9.58 1.98 -2.04
CA LEU A 81 10.69 2.75 -1.50
C LEU A 81 12.04 2.21 -2.00
N GLY A 82 12.24 0.89 -1.95
CA GLY A 82 13.44 0.24 -2.47
C GLY A 82 13.64 0.49 -3.97
N ALA A 83 12.55 0.43 -4.75
CA ALA A 83 12.57 0.75 -6.17
C ALA A 83 12.93 2.22 -6.43
N ALA A 84 12.39 3.16 -5.64
CA ALA A 84 12.71 4.57 -5.76
C ALA A 84 14.19 4.86 -5.46
N VAL A 85 14.72 4.30 -4.37
CA VAL A 85 16.14 4.41 -4.02
C VAL A 85 17.02 3.83 -5.12
N TRP A 86 16.66 2.65 -5.66
CA TRP A 86 17.40 2.05 -6.77
C TRP A 86 17.39 2.93 -8.03
N CYS A 87 16.25 3.55 -8.36
CA CYS A 87 16.15 4.48 -9.50
C CYS A 87 17.02 5.73 -9.29
N ILE A 88 17.15 6.23 -8.06
CA ILE A 88 18.07 7.33 -7.73
C ILE A 88 19.52 6.90 -7.95
N VAL A 89 19.90 5.71 -7.48
CA VAL A 89 21.25 5.15 -7.72
C VAL A 89 21.52 4.99 -9.21
N ALA A 90 20.56 4.45 -9.96
CA ALA A 90 20.66 4.30 -11.41
C ALA A 90 20.82 5.67 -12.12
N TYR A 91 20.08 6.69 -11.69
CA TYR A 91 20.26 8.07 -12.19
C TYR A 91 21.69 8.56 -11.99
N PHE A 92 22.25 8.44 -10.77
CA PHE A 92 23.62 8.87 -10.50
C PHE A 92 24.66 8.09 -11.29
N LYS A 93 24.43 6.78 -11.54
CA LYS A 93 25.31 5.95 -12.35
C LYS A 93 25.19 6.21 -13.85
N LEU A 94 24.05 6.72 -14.33
CA LEU A 94 23.82 7.05 -15.75
C LEU A 94 24.19 8.50 -16.11
N ARG A 95 24.47 9.34 -15.10
CA ARG A 95 24.81 10.76 -15.23
C ARG A 95 26.18 11.06 -15.87
N PRO A 96 27.27 10.32 -15.57
CA PRO A 96 28.59 10.63 -16.14
C PRO A 96 28.57 10.60 -17.67
N SER A 97 29.23 11.56 -18.31
CA SER A 97 29.30 11.64 -19.79
C SER A 97 30.03 10.45 -20.42
N GLU A 98 30.94 9.81 -19.68
CA GLU A 98 31.64 8.60 -20.10
C GLU A 98 30.69 7.43 -20.36
N MET A 99 29.53 7.39 -19.70
CA MET A 99 28.51 6.36 -19.90
C MET A 99 27.81 6.44 -21.27
N ASP A 100 28.03 7.52 -22.03
CA ASP A 100 27.53 7.64 -23.39
C ASP A 100 28.46 6.96 -24.42
N LEU A 101 29.71 6.64 -24.07
CA LEU A 101 30.64 5.91 -24.91
C LEU A 101 30.14 4.48 -25.21
N ASP A 102 30.39 3.99 -26.42
CA ASP A 102 29.92 2.67 -26.85
C ASP A 102 30.52 1.52 -26.04
N TYR A 103 31.73 1.71 -25.49
CA TYR A 103 32.38 0.77 -24.58
C TYR A 103 31.52 0.47 -23.33
N HIS A 104 30.81 1.46 -22.80
CA HIS A 104 29.94 1.31 -21.63
C HIS A 104 28.49 0.90 -21.97
N SER A 105 28.22 0.52 -23.22
CA SER A 105 26.90 0.06 -23.67
C SER A 105 26.26 -1.04 -22.78
N PRO A 106 26.96 -2.12 -22.36
CA PRO A 106 26.33 -3.13 -21.50
C PRO A 106 25.98 -2.58 -20.11
N LEU A 107 26.87 -1.78 -19.51
CA LEU A 107 26.65 -1.18 -18.19
C LEU A 107 25.44 -0.23 -18.20
N ARG A 108 25.31 0.56 -19.28
CA ARG A 108 24.16 1.45 -19.50
C ARG A 108 22.84 0.67 -19.59
N ARG A 109 22.82 -0.44 -20.35
CA ARG A 109 21.62 -1.29 -20.47
C ARG A 109 21.24 -1.90 -19.13
N PHE A 110 22.22 -2.31 -18.33
CA PHE A 110 21.99 -2.82 -16.98
C PHE A 110 21.34 -1.77 -16.07
N TRP A 111 21.86 -0.55 -16.02
CA TRP A 111 21.31 0.50 -15.13
C TRP A 111 19.90 0.95 -15.55
N VAL A 112 19.67 1.14 -16.85
CA VAL A 112 18.32 1.49 -17.35
C VAL A 112 17.35 0.33 -17.17
N GLY A 113 17.76 -0.89 -17.53
CA GLY A 113 16.94 -2.09 -17.41
C GLY A 113 16.58 -2.43 -15.97
N SER A 114 17.53 -2.30 -15.04
CA SER A 114 17.29 -2.52 -13.61
C SER A 114 16.40 -1.44 -13.01
N ALA A 115 16.54 -0.16 -13.40
CA ALA A 115 15.63 0.90 -12.97
C ALA A 115 14.18 0.61 -13.42
N ILE A 116 13.99 0.24 -14.68
CA ILE A 116 12.67 -0.14 -15.21
C ILE A 116 12.13 -1.37 -14.48
N GLY A 117 12.96 -2.41 -14.30
CA GLY A 117 12.56 -3.64 -13.61
C GLY A 117 12.15 -3.39 -12.16
N MET A 118 12.91 -2.58 -11.42
CA MET A 118 12.57 -2.23 -10.04
C MET A 118 11.31 -1.39 -9.95
N ALA A 119 11.13 -0.39 -10.83
CA ALA A 119 9.89 0.39 -10.90
C ALA A 119 8.68 -0.50 -11.24
N PHE A 120 8.85 -1.50 -12.12
CA PHE A 120 7.82 -2.48 -12.43
C PHE A 120 7.47 -3.38 -11.23
N THR A 121 8.46 -3.83 -10.46
CA THR A 121 8.22 -4.53 -9.19
C THR A 121 7.40 -3.67 -8.22
N GLY A 122 7.75 -2.38 -8.09
CA GLY A 122 6.99 -1.41 -7.30
C GLY A 122 5.53 -1.32 -7.77
N LEU A 123 5.31 -1.18 -9.08
CA LEU A 123 3.98 -1.15 -9.69
C LEU A 123 3.16 -2.40 -9.37
N CYS A 124 3.73 -3.60 -9.56
CA CYS A 124 3.06 -4.87 -9.28
C CYS A 124 2.72 -5.02 -7.80
N SER A 125 3.62 -4.58 -6.90
CA SER A 125 3.39 -4.63 -5.47
C SER A 125 2.25 -3.71 -5.02
N ALA A 126 2.18 -2.48 -5.55
CA ALA A 126 1.12 -1.52 -5.27
C ALA A 126 -0.23 -2.00 -5.81
N LEU A 127 -0.24 -2.60 -7.01
CA LEU A 127 -1.43 -3.24 -7.56
C LEU A 127 -1.91 -4.40 -6.68
N GLY A 128 -0.98 -5.24 -6.23
CA GLY A 128 -1.27 -6.35 -5.31
C GLY A 128 -1.90 -5.87 -3.99
N SER A 129 -1.38 -4.79 -3.40
CA SER A 129 -1.95 -4.15 -2.21
C SER A 129 -3.39 -3.65 -2.44
N ILE A 130 -3.68 -3.02 -3.58
CA ILE A 130 -5.05 -2.57 -3.89
C ILE A 130 -5.99 -3.77 -4.05
N ILE A 131 -5.55 -4.82 -4.76
CA ILE A 131 -6.38 -6.01 -4.97
C ILE A 131 -6.72 -6.64 -3.61
N THR A 132 -5.76 -6.78 -2.71
CA THR A 132 -6.01 -7.37 -1.38
C THR A 132 -6.97 -6.53 -0.54
N HIS A 133 -6.95 -5.20 -0.65
CA HIS A 133 -7.95 -4.34 0.00
C HIS A 133 -9.40 -4.66 -0.43
N TYR A 134 -9.61 -5.02 -1.70
CA TYR A 134 -10.94 -5.38 -2.20
C TYR A 134 -11.30 -6.85 -1.97
N THR A 135 -10.32 -7.76 -2.00
CA THR A 135 -10.58 -9.19 -1.78
C THR A 135 -10.75 -9.55 -0.31
N ASP A 136 -10.20 -8.77 0.62
CA ASP A 136 -10.38 -8.97 2.07
C ASP A 136 -11.78 -8.56 2.57
N LYS A 137 -12.66 -8.07 1.67
CA LYS A 137 -14.03 -7.69 2.03
C LYS A 137 -14.90 -8.93 2.23
N GLY A 138 -15.43 -9.07 3.45
CA GLY A 138 -16.38 -10.11 3.82
C GLY A 138 -17.81 -9.85 3.34
N PRO A 139 -18.70 -10.87 3.46
CA PRO A 139 -20.06 -10.83 2.92
C PRO A 139 -21.07 -10.06 3.79
N ASP A 140 -20.71 -9.66 5.01
CA ASP A 140 -21.62 -8.98 5.94
C ASP A 140 -21.95 -7.54 5.52
N GLU A 141 -22.98 -6.94 6.13
CA GLU A 141 -23.41 -5.55 5.90
C GLU A 141 -22.27 -4.53 6.12
N PHE A 142 -21.32 -4.83 7.01
CA PHE A 142 -20.15 -3.98 7.27
C PHE A 142 -18.92 -4.35 6.45
N GLY A 143 -18.99 -5.40 5.62
CA GLY A 143 -17.86 -5.94 4.87
C GLY A 143 -16.91 -6.79 5.69
N CYS A 144 -17.33 -7.29 6.86
CA CYS A 144 -16.59 -8.25 7.67
C CYS A 144 -17.10 -9.69 7.42
N THR A 145 -16.35 -10.69 7.83
CA THR A 145 -16.81 -12.08 7.91
C THR A 145 -17.17 -12.39 9.36
N ILE A 146 -18.41 -12.79 9.60
CA ILE A 146 -18.88 -13.13 10.95
C ILE A 146 -18.65 -14.62 11.19
N THR A 147 -17.97 -14.94 12.29
CA THR A 147 -17.88 -16.31 12.82
C THR A 147 -18.54 -16.33 14.19
N THR A 148 -19.47 -17.25 14.41
CA THR A 148 -20.19 -17.38 15.68
C THR A 148 -19.60 -18.52 16.48
N GLY A 149 -19.10 -18.22 17.68
CA GLY A 149 -18.59 -19.20 18.63
C GLY A 149 -19.55 -19.44 19.79
N LYS A 150 -19.32 -20.53 20.53
CA LYS A 150 -19.93 -20.77 21.84
C LYS A 150 -18.82 -20.97 22.86
N THR A 151 -18.98 -20.43 24.07
CA THR A 151 -18.06 -20.70 25.19
C THR A 151 -17.95 -22.21 25.47
N ALA A 152 -16.79 -22.66 25.97
CA ALA A 152 -16.38 -24.08 26.08
C ALA A 152 -17.37 -25.04 26.76
N SER A 153 -18.36 -24.53 27.49
CA SER A 153 -19.44 -25.29 28.14
C SER A 153 -20.76 -25.29 27.35
N GLY A 154 -20.74 -24.97 26.05
CA GLY A 154 -21.95 -24.92 25.20
C GLY A 154 -22.87 -23.73 25.47
N GLY A 155 -22.38 -22.74 26.24
CA GLY A 155 -23.14 -21.61 26.76
C GLY A 155 -23.30 -20.43 25.78
N ILE A 156 -23.08 -19.23 26.30
CA ILE A 156 -23.42 -17.93 25.69
C ILE A 156 -22.77 -17.80 24.29
N PRO A 157 -23.56 -17.59 23.22
CA PRO A 157 -23.00 -17.38 21.89
C PRO A 157 -22.24 -16.05 21.84
N PHE A 158 -21.13 -15.98 21.11
CA PHE A 158 -20.40 -14.74 20.85
C PHE A 158 -20.10 -14.62 19.36
N SER A 159 -20.04 -13.39 18.86
CA SER A 159 -19.79 -13.12 17.45
C SER A 159 -18.40 -12.53 17.26
N ASN A 160 -17.58 -13.16 16.42
CA ASN A 160 -16.30 -12.63 15.99
C ASN A 160 -16.43 -12.05 14.59
N TYR A 161 -15.99 -10.80 14.45
CA TYR A 161 -15.97 -10.07 13.20
C TYR A 161 -14.54 -10.05 12.69
N ILE A 162 -14.31 -10.75 11.59
CA ILE A 162 -13.02 -10.82 10.93
C ILE A 162 -13.05 -9.84 9.76
N CYS A 163 -12.30 -8.75 9.83
CA CYS A 163 -12.26 -7.75 8.76
C CYS A 163 -10.88 -7.11 8.59
N SER A 164 -10.64 -6.50 7.44
CA SER A 164 -9.48 -5.62 7.28
C SER A 164 -9.56 -4.42 8.22
N ARG A 165 -8.40 -3.89 8.61
CA ARG A 165 -8.28 -2.74 9.51
C ARG A 165 -9.07 -1.52 9.01
N GLU A 166 -9.12 -1.32 7.69
CA GLU A 166 -9.91 -0.26 7.07
C GLU A 166 -11.41 -0.47 7.30
N ILE A 167 -11.99 -1.62 6.93
CA ILE A 167 -13.45 -1.77 7.02
C ILE A 167 -13.89 -1.88 8.48
N ALA A 168 -13.05 -2.49 9.33
CA ALA A 168 -13.29 -2.55 10.77
C ALA A 168 -13.40 -1.14 11.37
N THR A 169 -12.47 -0.23 11.05
CA THR A 169 -12.47 1.13 11.61
C THR A 169 -13.50 2.04 10.95
N CYS A 170 -13.63 1.99 9.61
CA CYS A 170 -14.49 2.88 8.85
C CYS A 170 -15.96 2.44 8.80
N SER A 171 -16.22 1.16 8.55
CA SER A 171 -17.58 0.65 8.31
C SER A 171 -18.25 0.11 9.57
N PHE A 172 -17.48 -0.52 10.47
CA PHE A 172 -18.04 -1.16 11.67
C PHE A 172 -17.93 -0.28 12.92
N MET A 173 -16.70 0.02 13.35
CA MET A 173 -16.43 0.71 14.60
C MET A 173 -16.89 2.16 14.58
N GLY A 174 -16.58 2.93 13.52
CA GLY A 174 -16.95 4.33 13.40
C GLY A 174 -18.45 4.59 13.66
N PRO A 175 -19.37 3.96 12.90
CA PRO A 175 -20.81 4.11 13.11
C PRO A 175 -21.29 3.59 14.47
N LEU A 176 -20.64 2.56 15.03
CA LEU A 176 -20.96 2.06 16.36
C LEU A 176 -20.64 3.12 17.44
N TYR A 177 -19.51 3.82 17.34
CA TYR A 177 -19.15 4.90 18.26
C TYR A 177 -20.13 6.07 18.20
N ASP A 178 -20.56 6.46 17.01
CA ASP A 178 -21.49 7.56 16.84
C ASP A 178 -22.85 7.28 17.49
N LYS A 179 -23.25 6.00 17.57
CA LYS A 179 -24.52 5.56 18.18
C LYS A 179 -24.43 5.32 19.68
N VAL A 180 -23.29 4.84 20.20
CA VAL A 180 -23.14 4.40 21.60
C VAL A 180 -22.47 5.47 22.48
N GLY A 181 -21.83 6.49 21.90
CA GLY A 181 -21.26 7.64 22.61
C GLY A 181 -19.90 7.35 23.24
N SER A 182 -19.82 6.46 24.22
CA SER A 182 -18.56 6.03 24.86
C SER A 182 -18.55 4.54 25.17
N ILE A 183 -17.57 3.83 24.63
CA ILE A 183 -17.30 2.43 24.98
C ILE A 183 -16.06 2.42 25.88
N PRO A 184 -16.07 1.73 27.03
CA PRO A 184 -14.90 1.67 27.90
C PRO A 184 -13.70 1.07 27.15
N ASN A 185 -12.50 1.62 27.39
CA ASN A 185 -11.20 1.21 26.85
C ASN A 185 -10.96 1.46 25.36
N ILE A 186 -11.76 2.30 24.69
CA ILE A 186 -11.53 2.62 23.28
C ILE A 186 -11.60 4.11 23.02
N SER A 187 -10.57 4.60 22.35
CA SER A 187 -10.45 6.02 22.02
C SER A 187 -11.10 6.33 20.67
N ARG A 188 -12.23 7.03 20.69
CA ARG A 188 -12.98 7.44 19.47
C ARG A 188 -12.09 8.18 18.47
N TRP A 189 -11.14 8.98 18.98
CA TRP A 189 -10.20 9.71 18.14
C TRP A 189 -9.29 8.76 17.34
N ALA A 190 -8.82 7.65 17.93
CA ALA A 190 -7.93 6.71 17.27
C ALA A 190 -8.63 5.97 16.13
N VAL A 191 -9.90 5.59 16.31
CA VAL A 191 -10.70 4.95 15.25
C VAL A 191 -10.86 5.85 14.04
N ARG A 192 -11.13 7.15 14.27
CA ARG A 192 -11.30 8.12 13.18
C ARG A 192 -9.99 8.39 12.44
N ILE A 193 -8.88 8.54 13.16
CA ILE A 193 -7.56 8.72 12.54
C ILE A 193 -7.18 7.46 11.75
N ALA A 194 -7.30 6.27 12.35
CA ALA A 194 -6.97 5.02 11.68
C ALA A 194 -7.79 4.80 10.40
N CYS A 195 -9.09 5.12 10.40
CA CYS A 195 -9.92 5.05 9.20
C CYS A 195 -9.43 5.99 8.09
N ASN A 196 -9.16 7.26 8.44
CA ASN A 196 -8.65 8.24 7.48
C ASN A 196 -7.31 7.82 6.89
N GLU A 197 -6.39 7.33 7.73
CA GLU A 197 -5.06 6.89 7.30
C GLU A 197 -5.12 5.63 6.44
N ALA A 198 -5.92 4.63 6.83
CA ALA A 198 -6.12 3.43 6.03
C ALA A 198 -6.72 3.76 4.65
N THR A 199 -7.69 4.66 4.62
CA THR A 199 -8.30 5.15 3.37
C THR A 199 -7.27 5.91 2.53
N ALA A 200 -6.48 6.81 3.14
CA ALA A 200 -5.44 7.57 2.45
C ALA A 200 -4.38 6.64 1.84
N VAL A 201 -3.92 5.63 2.58
CA VAL A 201 -2.93 4.66 2.11
C VAL A 201 -3.47 3.88 0.91
N LYS A 202 -4.73 3.42 0.94
CA LYS A 202 -5.35 2.72 -0.19
C LYS A 202 -5.32 3.56 -1.47
N TRP A 203 -5.68 4.85 -1.39
CA TRP A 203 -5.67 5.74 -2.55
C TRP A 203 -4.26 6.13 -2.98
N LEU A 204 -3.33 6.24 -2.03
CA LEU A 204 -1.92 6.52 -2.29
C LEU A 204 -1.29 5.40 -3.14
N GLN A 205 -1.74 4.15 -3.03
CA GLN A 205 -1.29 3.06 -3.92
C GLN A 205 -1.58 3.36 -5.39
N ILE A 206 -2.71 3.99 -5.73
CA ILE A 206 -3.01 4.39 -7.13
C ILE A 206 -2.00 5.45 -7.60
N VAL A 207 -1.70 6.42 -6.73
CA VAL A 207 -0.71 7.47 -7.03
C VAL A 207 0.68 6.87 -7.23
N LEU A 208 1.06 5.88 -6.42
CA LEU A 208 2.32 5.13 -6.57
C LEU A 208 2.37 4.35 -7.88
N ILE A 209 1.27 3.72 -8.31
CA ILE A 209 1.17 3.05 -9.62
C ILE A 209 1.40 4.04 -10.75
N LEU A 210 0.69 5.18 -10.75
CA LEU A 210 0.83 6.20 -11.79
C LEU A 210 2.25 6.76 -11.84
N ASN A 211 2.86 6.99 -10.68
CA ASN A 211 4.22 7.49 -10.61
C ASN A 211 5.25 6.43 -11.08
N ALA A 212 5.06 5.16 -10.73
CA ALA A 212 5.89 4.07 -11.24
C ALA A 212 5.81 3.96 -12.78
N VAL A 213 4.61 4.11 -13.37
CA VAL A 213 4.44 4.18 -14.83
C VAL A 213 5.20 5.37 -15.41
N ALA A 214 5.15 6.55 -14.78
CA ALA A 214 5.90 7.72 -15.22
C ALA A 214 7.41 7.49 -15.18
N VAL A 215 7.94 6.89 -14.10
CA VAL A 215 9.36 6.50 -13.99
C VAL A 215 9.75 5.54 -15.12
N ILE A 216 8.97 4.48 -15.35
CA ILE A 216 9.19 3.52 -16.44
C ILE A 216 9.20 4.23 -17.79
N ALA A 217 8.23 5.12 -18.03
CA ALA A 217 8.10 5.84 -19.29
C ALA A 217 9.31 6.74 -19.55
N VAL A 218 9.80 7.49 -18.55
CA VAL A 218 10.94 8.39 -18.75
C VAL A 218 12.26 7.62 -18.93
N PHE A 219 12.51 6.56 -18.15
CA PHE A 219 13.68 5.70 -18.36
C PHE A 219 13.60 4.95 -19.70
N GLY A 220 12.41 4.51 -20.09
CA GLY A 220 12.15 3.90 -21.40
C GLY A 220 12.38 4.87 -22.57
N ALA A 221 11.89 6.11 -22.44
CA ALA A 221 12.12 7.17 -23.42
C ALA A 221 13.62 7.50 -23.53
N GLN A 222 14.33 7.61 -22.41
CA GLN A 222 15.78 7.79 -22.40
C GLN A 222 16.50 6.68 -23.17
N ALA A 223 16.10 5.41 -22.94
CA ALA A 223 16.64 4.27 -23.67
C ALA A 223 16.36 4.36 -25.19
N GLY A 224 15.13 4.72 -25.55
CA GLY A 224 14.66 4.83 -26.92
C GLY A 224 15.38 5.92 -27.71
N VAL A 225 15.51 7.12 -27.14
CA VAL A 225 16.22 8.23 -27.80
C VAL A 225 17.71 7.87 -27.96
N ARG A 226 18.34 7.25 -26.96
CA ARG A 226 19.76 6.82 -27.03
C ARG A 226 20.00 5.75 -28.09
N ARG A 227 19.00 4.90 -28.38
CA ARG A 227 19.09 3.92 -29.47
C ARG A 227 19.01 4.57 -30.85
N LYS A 228 18.21 5.63 -31.01
CA LYS A 228 18.03 6.33 -32.30
C LYS A 228 19.23 7.18 -32.72
N THR A 229 20.04 7.64 -31.78
CA THR A 229 21.22 8.48 -32.06
C THR A 229 22.52 7.71 -32.27
N ARG A 230 22.49 6.38 -32.25
CA ARG A 230 23.63 5.59 -32.74
C ARG A 230 23.72 5.77 -34.26
N SER A 231 24.89 6.19 -34.73
CA SER A 231 25.19 6.27 -36.16
C SER A 231 24.96 4.90 -36.83
N PRO A 232 24.35 4.82 -38.03
CA PRO A 232 24.03 3.55 -38.70
C PRO A 232 25.23 2.69 -39.13
N SER A 233 26.48 3.07 -38.80
CA SER A 233 27.69 2.30 -39.13
C SER A 233 27.79 0.91 -38.48
N ALA A 234 26.86 0.52 -37.60
CA ALA A 234 26.77 -0.83 -37.05
C ALA A 234 25.78 -1.76 -37.78
N LYS A 235 25.26 -1.34 -38.95
CA LYS A 235 24.44 -2.19 -39.85
C LYS A 235 25.23 -2.78 -41.04
N GLY A 236 26.56 -2.75 -40.99
CA GLY A 236 27.39 -3.38 -42.00
C GLY A 236 28.65 -3.94 -41.35
N PHE A 237 28.60 -5.21 -40.98
CA PHE A 237 29.58 -6.26 -41.24
C PHE A 237 28.92 -7.60 -40.91
#